data_AF-A0A2N0LTL5-F1
#
_entry.id   AF-A0A2N0LTL5-F1
#
_cell.length_a   1.000
_cell.length_b   1.000
_cell.length_c   1.000
_cell.angle_alpha   90.00
_cell.angle_beta   90.00
_cell.angle_gamma   90.00
#
_symmetry.space_group_name_H-M   'P 1'
#
loop_
_entity.id
_entity.type
_entity.pdbx_description
1 polymer ?
#
loop_
_entity_poly.entity_id
_entity_poly.type
_entity_poly.pdbx_seq_one_letter_code
_entity_poly.pdbx_strand_id
1 'polypeptide(L)'
;MAQTLRFDTGSPEDTQAVGELIGRLAQSGDIFLLTGPLGAGKTCLSQGIARGLEIPQNLRSPTFVLMTRHQGRLVLHHVDLYRINDPWEAWDLGLDEQMMGDGVCVVEWADKATEIFPADSCWISLDYGPHESCRTLTIATTPLPDTSLLDEPSSVVNEAVPRYESLIRHLKAAFPTQVDDETGVEKMSEDWPAIDAATSDWETGDGETNGEGVN
;
A
#
# COMPACT_ATOMS: atom_id res chain seq x y z
N MET A 1 10.96 -12.28 -9.15
CA MET A 1 9.56 -12.45 -9.58
C MET A 1 8.76 -11.33 -8.94
N ALA A 2 7.98 -10.55 -9.70
CA ALA A 2 7.02 -9.61 -9.13
C ALA A 2 6.18 -10.34 -8.06
N GLN A 3 6.05 -9.75 -6.88
CA GLN A 3 5.31 -10.35 -5.77
C GLN A 3 3.95 -9.67 -5.69
N THR A 4 2.90 -10.49 -5.75
CA THR A 4 1.52 -10.06 -5.56
C THR A 4 0.97 -10.77 -4.33
N LEU A 5 0.33 -10.01 -3.45
CA LEU A 5 -0.42 -10.50 -2.30
C LEU A 5 -1.86 -10.02 -2.44
N ARG A 6 -2.82 -10.96 -2.44
CA ARG A 6 -4.25 -10.65 -2.52
C ARG A 6 -4.97 -11.21 -1.30
N PHE A 7 -5.89 -10.44 -0.74
CA PHE A 7 -6.68 -10.85 0.40
C PHE A 7 -7.91 -10.00 0.66
N ASP A 8 -8.83 -10.50 1.48
CA ASP A 8 -10.01 -9.76 1.90
C ASP A 8 -9.79 -9.13 3.29
N THR A 9 -10.47 -8.02 3.54
CA THR A 9 -10.67 -7.35 4.84
C THR A 9 -12.15 -7.50 5.22
N GLY A 10 -12.47 -7.80 6.48
CA GLY A 10 -13.85 -8.02 6.93
C GLY A 10 -14.62 -6.74 7.20
N SER A 11 -13.89 -5.68 7.54
CA SER A 11 -14.43 -4.40 7.99
C SER A 11 -13.52 -3.21 7.62
N PRO A 12 -14.04 -1.97 7.73
CA PRO A 12 -13.20 -0.76 7.65
C PRO A 12 -12.07 -0.76 8.68
N GLU A 13 -12.30 -1.29 9.87
CA GLU A 13 -11.31 -1.44 10.94
C GLU A 13 -10.17 -2.37 10.51
N ASP A 14 -10.48 -3.49 9.85
CA ASP A 14 -9.46 -4.39 9.29
C ASP A 14 -8.68 -3.73 8.15
N THR A 15 -9.33 -2.92 7.31
CA THR A 15 -8.65 -2.12 6.28
C THR A 15 -7.69 -1.10 6.91
N GLN A 16 -8.10 -0.45 8.01
CA GLN A 16 -7.23 0.44 8.78
C GLN A 16 -6.08 -0.31 9.44
N ALA A 17 -6.32 -1.52 9.93
CA ALA A 17 -5.31 -2.37 10.53
C ALA A 17 -4.19 -2.74 9.53
N VAL A 18 -4.58 -3.12 8.31
CA VAL A 18 -3.64 -3.36 7.21
C VAL A 18 -2.84 -2.10 6.90
N GLY A 19 -3.53 -0.95 6.80
CA GLY A 19 -2.88 0.34 6.57
C GLY A 19 -1.88 0.66 7.68
N GLU A 20 -2.23 0.45 8.94
CA GLU A 20 -1.36 0.70 10.09
C GLU A 20 -0.10 -0.14 10.02
N LEU A 21 -0.22 -1.42 9.67
CA LEU A 21 0.95 -2.27 9.48
C LEU A 21 1.85 -1.77 8.34
N ILE A 22 1.27 -1.39 7.19
CA ILE A 22 2.02 -0.77 6.09
C ILE A 22 2.75 0.48 6.58
N GLY A 23 2.05 1.35 7.32
CA GLY A 23 2.61 2.58 7.88
C GLY A 23 3.76 2.33 8.87
N ARG A 24 3.65 1.31 9.74
CA ARG A 24 4.72 0.94 10.69
C ARG A 24 5.98 0.44 9.97
N LEU A 25 5.80 -0.34 8.91
CA LEU A 25 6.89 -0.92 8.11
C LEU A 25 7.46 0.05 7.06
N ALA A 26 6.76 1.15 6.78
CA ALA A 26 7.17 2.11 5.75
C ALA A 26 8.52 2.76 6.07
N GLN A 27 9.30 2.95 5.01
CA GLN A 27 10.61 3.60 4.99
C GLN A 27 10.55 4.90 4.19
N SER A 28 11.52 5.79 4.43
CA SER A 28 11.62 7.04 3.65
C SER A 28 11.85 6.73 2.16
N GLY A 29 11.13 7.42 1.29
CA GLY A 29 11.04 7.24 -0.15
C GLY A 29 9.99 6.21 -0.61
N ASP A 30 9.22 5.59 0.30
CA ASP A 30 8.18 4.64 -0.11
C ASP A 30 7.03 5.36 -0.80
N ILE A 31 6.58 4.81 -1.93
CA ILE A 31 5.45 5.33 -2.72
C ILE A 31 4.37 4.25 -2.80
N PHE A 32 3.23 4.50 -2.15
CA PHE A 32 2.05 3.65 -2.15
C PHE A 32 0.98 4.22 -3.07
N LEU A 33 0.67 3.49 -4.13
CA LEU A 33 -0.25 3.88 -5.21
C LEU A 33 -1.58 3.16 -5.03
N LEU A 34 -2.59 3.88 -4.54
CA LEU A 34 -3.90 3.33 -4.21
C LEU A 34 -4.86 3.47 -5.39
N THR A 35 -5.47 2.35 -5.80
CA THR A 35 -6.45 2.27 -6.89
C THR A 35 -7.73 1.57 -6.45
N GLY A 36 -8.81 1.75 -7.20
CA GLY A 36 -10.10 1.09 -6.93
C GLY A 36 -11.31 2.01 -7.11
N PRO A 37 -12.53 1.46 -7.14
CA PRO A 37 -13.74 2.24 -7.34
C PRO A 37 -14.02 3.26 -6.22
N LEU A 38 -14.97 4.15 -6.48
CA LEU A 38 -15.43 5.12 -5.48
C LEU A 38 -16.02 4.38 -4.27
N GLY A 39 -15.59 4.73 -3.05
CA GLY A 39 -16.07 4.04 -1.85
C GLY A 39 -15.42 2.67 -1.57
N ALA A 40 -14.42 2.26 -2.37
CA ALA A 40 -13.62 1.07 -2.10
C ALA A 40 -12.77 1.17 -0.83
N GLY A 41 -12.66 2.35 -0.21
CA GLY A 41 -11.96 2.52 1.07
C GLY A 41 -10.50 2.96 0.96
N LYS A 42 -10.07 3.53 -0.18
CA LYS A 42 -8.71 4.08 -0.36
C LYS A 42 -8.29 5.00 0.79
N THR A 43 -9.10 6.01 1.11
CA THR A 43 -8.86 6.90 2.26
C THR A 43 -8.87 6.16 3.62
N CYS A 44 -9.64 5.08 3.75
CA CYS A 44 -9.66 4.24 4.96
C CYS A 44 -8.29 3.58 5.17
N LEU A 45 -7.71 3.03 4.09
CA LEU A 45 -6.36 2.49 4.10
C LEU A 45 -5.32 3.59 4.37
N SER A 46 -5.43 4.76 3.72
CA SER A 46 -4.53 5.90 3.97
C SER A 46 -4.55 6.36 5.44
N GLN A 47 -5.72 6.34 6.08
CA GLN A 47 -5.85 6.62 7.52
C GLN A 47 -5.11 5.59 8.37
N GLY A 48 -5.20 4.31 8.03
CA GLY A 48 -4.38 3.27 8.64
C GLY A 48 -2.89 3.57 8.50
N ILE A 49 -2.42 3.86 7.27
CA ILE A 49 -1.02 4.20 6.99
C ILE A 49 -0.57 5.39 7.85
N ALA A 50 -1.38 6.44 7.93
CA ALA A 50 -1.07 7.59 8.77
C ALA A 50 -0.96 7.24 10.27
N ARG A 51 -1.79 6.32 10.78
CA ARG A 51 -1.66 5.82 12.16
C ARG A 51 -0.35 5.07 12.37
N GLY A 52 0.04 4.20 11.44
CA GLY A 52 1.31 3.48 11.50
C GLY A 52 2.55 4.39 11.37
N LEU A 53 2.35 5.56 10.78
CA LEU A 53 3.34 6.66 10.75
C LEU A 53 3.28 7.56 11.99
N GLU A 54 2.50 7.23 13.02
CA GLU A 54 2.36 8.01 14.26
C GLU A 54 1.86 9.45 14.05
N ILE A 55 1.01 9.67 13.04
CA ILE A 55 0.42 10.98 12.78
C ILE A 55 -0.74 11.21 13.74
N PRO A 56 -0.72 12.28 14.57
CA PRO A 56 -1.66 12.45 15.69
C PRO A 56 -3.07 12.91 15.28
N GLN A 57 -3.28 13.25 14.01
CA GLN A 57 -4.54 13.81 13.51
C GLN A 57 -5.28 12.81 12.62
N ASN A 58 -6.62 12.87 12.64
CA ASN A 58 -7.44 12.12 11.70
C ASN A 58 -7.20 12.61 10.28
N LEU A 59 -6.48 11.81 9.49
CA LEU A 59 -6.27 12.03 8.07
C LEU A 59 -7.63 12.11 7.35
N ARG A 60 -7.78 13.13 6.50
CA ARG A 60 -8.92 13.29 5.61
C ARG A 60 -8.40 13.25 4.18
N SER A 61 -9.21 12.75 3.26
CA SER A 61 -8.82 12.79 1.86
C SER A 61 -8.62 14.25 1.40
N PRO A 62 -7.52 14.53 0.69
CA PRO A 62 -7.22 15.85 0.15
C PRO A 62 -7.98 16.11 -1.16
N THR A 63 -9.08 15.44 -1.50
CA THR A 63 -9.80 15.57 -2.79
C THR A 63 -9.96 17.00 -3.33
N PHE A 64 -10.11 18.02 -2.47
CA PHE A 64 -10.24 19.43 -2.88
C PHE A 64 -8.92 20.19 -3.01
N VAL A 65 -7.94 19.87 -2.16
CA VAL A 65 -6.62 20.53 -2.14
C VAL A 65 -5.57 19.73 -2.92
N LEU A 66 -5.95 18.55 -3.40
CA LEU A 66 -5.20 17.54 -4.15
C LEU A 66 -4.01 16.93 -3.40
N MET A 67 -3.34 17.70 -2.54
CA MET A 67 -2.20 17.26 -1.75
C MET A 67 -2.21 17.83 -0.34
N THR A 68 -1.78 17.03 0.63
CA THR A 68 -1.53 17.46 2.00
C THR A 68 -0.27 16.80 2.56
N ARG A 69 0.38 17.48 3.50
CA ARG A 69 1.57 16.99 4.18
C ARG A 69 1.32 16.90 5.68
N HIS A 70 1.68 15.77 6.27
CA HIS A 70 1.48 15.51 7.70
C HIS A 70 2.78 15.03 8.34
N GLN A 71 3.08 15.50 9.55
CA GLN A 71 4.27 15.10 10.30
C GLN A 71 3.94 13.96 11.26
N GLY A 72 4.70 12.87 11.17
CA GLY A 72 4.73 11.77 12.14
C GLY A 72 6.16 11.24 12.29
N ARG A 73 6.31 9.92 12.50
CA ARG A 73 7.57 9.16 12.45
C ARG A 73 8.31 9.39 11.13
N LEU A 74 7.56 9.38 10.02
CA LEU A 74 7.98 9.90 8.71
C LEU A 74 6.97 10.96 8.26
N VAL A 75 7.42 11.86 7.38
CA VAL A 75 6.52 12.80 6.71
C VAL A 75 5.61 12.02 5.77
N LEU A 76 4.29 12.22 5.86
CA LEU A 76 3.34 11.68 4.89
C LEU A 76 2.95 12.76 3.88
N HIS A 77 3.22 12.48 2.60
CA HIS A 77 2.70 13.20 1.46
C HIS A 77 1.46 12.46 0.95
N HIS A 78 0.27 12.96 1.29
CA HIS A 78 -1.00 12.35 0.89
C HIS A 78 -1.59 13.12 -0.29
N VAL A 79 -1.82 12.40 -1.38
CA VAL A 79 -2.26 12.92 -2.67
C VAL A 79 -3.55 12.22 -3.08
N ASP A 80 -4.49 12.96 -3.66
CA ASP A 80 -5.73 12.41 -4.23
C ASP A 80 -5.94 12.98 -5.64
N LEU A 81 -5.82 12.11 -6.64
CA LEU A 81 -5.92 12.47 -8.06
C LEU A 81 -7.35 12.36 -8.60
N TYR A 82 -8.37 12.12 -7.77
CA TYR A 82 -9.75 11.91 -8.23
C TYR A 82 -10.26 12.96 -9.22
N ARG A 83 -9.79 14.22 -9.10
CA ARG A 83 -10.29 15.35 -9.89
C ARG A 83 -9.46 15.74 -11.10
N ILE A 84 -8.27 15.16 -11.29
CA ILE A 84 -7.47 15.45 -12.48
C ILE A 84 -8.07 14.75 -13.69
N ASN A 85 -7.96 15.38 -14.86
CA ASN A 85 -8.41 14.78 -16.13
C ASN A 85 -7.25 14.48 -17.07
N ASP A 86 -6.08 15.06 -16.81
CA ASP A 86 -4.85 14.85 -17.55
C ASP A 86 -3.73 14.44 -16.55
N PRO A 87 -3.00 13.33 -16.79
CA PRO A 87 -1.83 12.95 -16.00
C PRO A 87 -0.81 14.08 -15.78
N TRP A 88 -0.66 14.99 -16.75
CA TRP A 88 0.28 16.12 -16.65
C TRP A 88 -0.14 17.16 -15.61
N GLU A 89 -1.44 17.26 -15.27
CA GLU A 89 -1.89 18.11 -14.15
C GLU A 89 -1.23 17.68 -12.84
N ALA A 90 -0.93 16.38 -12.67
CA ALA A 90 -0.25 15.89 -11.47
C ALA A 90 1.21 16.39 -11.39
N TRP A 91 1.89 16.53 -12.53
CA TRP A 91 3.22 17.16 -12.61
C TRP A 91 3.16 18.65 -12.29
N ASP A 92 2.20 19.37 -12.85
CA ASP A 92 2.03 20.81 -12.60
C ASP A 92 1.72 21.12 -11.12
N LEU A 93 1.18 20.13 -10.38
CA LEU A 93 0.93 20.21 -8.93
C LEU A 93 2.17 19.93 -8.07
N GLY A 94 3.31 19.58 -8.68
CA GLY A 94 4.56 19.29 -7.97
C GLY A 94 4.59 17.90 -7.33
N LEU A 95 3.87 16.92 -7.89
CA LEU A 95 3.86 15.55 -7.37
C LEU A 95 5.25 14.90 -7.40
N ASP A 96 6.04 15.21 -8.42
CA ASP A 96 7.42 14.78 -8.56
C ASP A 96 8.28 15.22 -7.36
N GLU A 97 8.15 16.47 -6.92
CA GLU A 97 8.86 16.98 -5.73
C GLU A 97 8.43 16.24 -4.45
N GLN A 98 7.15 15.85 -4.33
CA GLN A 98 6.66 15.11 -3.17
C GLN A 98 7.15 13.67 -3.17
N MET A 99 7.22 13.01 -4.33
CA MET A 99 7.73 11.64 -4.47
C MET A 99 9.25 11.57 -4.24
N MET A 100 9.99 12.61 -4.61
CA MET A 100 11.44 12.70 -4.39
C MET A 100 11.83 13.24 -3.01
N GLY A 101 10.85 13.67 -2.20
CA GLY A 101 11.08 14.22 -0.86
C GLY A 101 11.43 13.16 0.18
N ASP A 102 11.96 13.61 1.31
CA ASP A 102 12.14 12.77 2.51
C ASP A 102 10.77 12.48 3.14
N GLY A 103 10.31 11.23 3.08
CA GLY A 103 9.01 10.83 3.63
C GLY A 103 8.39 9.63 2.93
N VAL A 104 7.08 9.45 3.10
CA VAL A 104 6.26 8.42 2.47
C VAL A 104 5.22 9.12 1.61
N CYS A 105 5.03 8.67 0.37
CA CYS A 105 3.99 9.16 -0.52
C CYS A 105 2.83 8.16 -0.57
N VAL A 106 1.60 8.63 -0.38
CA VAL A 106 0.38 7.85 -0.57
C VAL A 106 -0.49 8.58 -1.59
N VAL A 107 -0.73 7.94 -2.74
CA VAL A 107 -1.46 8.53 -3.86
C VAL A 107 -2.75 7.77 -4.10
N GLU A 108 -3.89 8.39 -3.81
CA GLU A 108 -5.21 7.88 -4.18
C GLU A 108 -5.53 8.17 -5.65
N TRP A 109 -6.20 7.22 -6.31
CA TRP A 109 -6.54 7.30 -7.74
C TRP A 109 -5.30 7.35 -8.64
N ALA A 110 -4.26 6.60 -8.26
CA ALA A 110 -3.00 6.53 -9.00
C ALA A 110 -3.18 6.00 -10.45
N ASP A 111 -4.27 5.29 -10.74
CA ASP A 111 -4.62 4.86 -12.09
C ASP A 111 -4.81 6.03 -13.08
N LYS A 112 -5.07 7.24 -12.58
CA LYS A 112 -5.20 8.45 -13.42
C LYS A 112 -3.89 8.99 -13.97
N ALA A 113 -2.75 8.55 -13.46
CA ALA A 113 -1.44 9.07 -13.86
C ALA A 113 -0.36 7.98 -13.89
N THR A 114 -0.70 6.76 -14.30
CA THR A 114 0.21 5.59 -14.28
C THR A 114 1.60 5.85 -14.87
N GLU A 115 1.69 6.70 -15.90
CA GLU A 115 2.92 7.02 -16.63
C GLU A 115 3.96 7.83 -15.85
N ILE A 116 3.57 8.45 -14.73
CA ILE A 116 4.44 9.37 -13.98
C ILE A 116 5.13 8.70 -12.79
N PHE A 117 4.65 7.52 -12.39
CA PHE A 117 5.13 6.87 -11.17
C PHE A 117 6.40 6.06 -11.43
N PRO A 118 7.35 6.05 -10.48
CA PRO A 118 8.52 5.19 -10.55
C PRO A 118 8.12 3.70 -10.64
N ALA A 119 8.86 2.93 -11.44
CA ALA A 119 8.63 1.50 -11.63
C ALA A 119 8.77 0.69 -10.32
N ASP A 120 9.49 1.23 -9.35
CA ASP A 120 9.73 0.65 -8.03
C ASP A 120 8.68 1.03 -6.97
N SER A 121 7.53 1.59 -7.38
CA SER A 121 6.41 1.93 -6.49
C SER A 121 5.56 0.71 -6.09
N CYS A 122 4.93 0.75 -4.92
CA CYS A 122 4.01 -0.29 -4.45
C CYS A 122 2.57 0.04 -4.85
N TRP A 123 1.94 -0.83 -5.62
CA TRP A 123 0.54 -0.71 -6.03
C TRP A 123 -0.36 -1.44 -5.05
N ILE A 124 -1.43 -0.77 -4.62
CA ILE A 124 -2.45 -1.34 -3.75
C ILE A 124 -3.82 -1.08 -4.36
N SER A 125 -4.45 -2.11 -4.90
CA SER A 125 -5.82 -2.05 -5.40
C SER A 125 -6.80 -2.46 -4.30
N LEU A 126 -7.90 -1.72 -4.18
CA LEU A 126 -9.02 -2.02 -3.30
C LEU A 126 -10.27 -2.23 -4.15
N ASP A 127 -10.94 -3.35 -3.97
CA ASP A 127 -12.24 -3.64 -4.59
C ASP A 127 -13.28 -4.03 -3.53
N TYR A 128 -14.56 -4.03 -3.91
CA TYR A 128 -15.63 -4.55 -3.07
C TYR A 128 -15.43 -6.05 -2.82
N GLY A 129 -15.51 -6.45 -1.55
CA GLY A 129 -15.50 -7.84 -1.16
C GLY A 129 -16.88 -8.50 -1.28
N PRO A 130 -17.01 -9.76 -0.84
CA PRO A 130 -18.25 -10.53 -0.92
C PRO A 130 -19.41 -9.98 -0.07
N HIS A 131 -19.10 -9.13 0.92
CA HIS A 131 -20.08 -8.44 1.77
C HIS A 131 -19.85 -6.93 1.75
N GLU A 132 -20.87 -6.15 2.14
CA GLU A 132 -20.88 -4.69 2.07
C GLU A 132 -19.69 -4.02 2.79
N SER A 133 -19.31 -4.55 3.95
CA SER A 133 -18.18 -4.06 4.74
C SER A 133 -16.82 -4.60 4.29
N CYS A 134 -16.81 -5.65 3.47
CA CYS A 134 -15.60 -6.33 3.05
C CYS A 134 -14.91 -5.61 1.90
N ARG A 135 -13.57 -5.63 1.87
CA ARG A 135 -12.79 -5.18 0.72
C ARG A 135 -11.77 -6.23 0.33
N THR A 136 -11.59 -6.44 -0.96
CA THR A 136 -10.46 -7.22 -1.48
C THR A 136 -9.30 -6.26 -1.76
N LEU A 137 -8.17 -6.48 -1.09
CA LEU A 137 -6.92 -5.76 -1.30
C LEU A 137 -5.98 -6.59 -2.16
N THR A 138 -5.33 -5.97 -3.14
CA THR A 138 -4.25 -6.57 -3.92
C THR A 138 -3.03 -5.66 -3.88
N ILE A 139 -1.94 -6.15 -3.32
CA ILE A 139 -0.68 -5.44 -3.16
C ILE A 139 0.34 -6.04 -4.13
N ALA A 140 0.95 -5.20 -4.98
CA ALA A 140 1.93 -5.61 -5.98
C ALA A 140 3.13 -4.66 -6.00
N THR A 141 4.33 -5.22 -6.21
CA THR A 141 5.59 -4.44 -6.30
C THR A 141 5.90 -3.93 -7.70
N THR A 142 4.96 -4.09 -8.63
CA THR A 142 5.05 -3.65 -10.01
C THR A 142 3.66 -3.16 -10.42
N PRO A 143 3.53 -2.33 -11.46
CA PRO A 143 2.22 -1.92 -11.97
C PRO A 143 1.29 -3.11 -12.10
N LEU A 144 0.11 -3.00 -11.50
CA LEU A 144 -0.95 -3.99 -11.69
C LEU A 144 -1.33 -3.95 -13.18
N PRO A 145 -1.38 -5.10 -13.88
CA PRO A 145 -1.99 -5.12 -15.19
C PRO A 145 -3.43 -4.61 -15.07
N ASP A 146 -3.92 -3.96 -16.13
CA ASP A 146 -5.30 -3.46 -16.23
C ASP A 146 -6.27 -4.50 -15.63
N THR A 147 -7.02 -4.11 -14.60
CA THR A 147 -7.83 -5.04 -13.80
C THR A 147 -8.93 -5.72 -14.62
N SER A 148 -9.24 -5.19 -15.81
CA SER A 148 -10.10 -5.81 -16.82
C SER A 148 -9.48 -7.04 -17.52
N LEU A 149 -8.20 -7.30 -17.31
CA LEU A 149 -7.42 -8.37 -17.95
C LEU A 149 -6.94 -9.45 -16.96
N LEU A 150 -7.43 -9.45 -15.72
CA LEU A 150 -7.04 -10.45 -14.69
C LEU A 150 -7.50 -11.89 -14.98
N ASP A 151 -8.16 -12.14 -16.13
CA ASP A 151 -8.59 -13.47 -16.56
C ASP A 151 -7.56 -14.23 -17.42
N GLU A 152 -6.43 -13.64 -17.81
CA GLU A 152 -5.43 -14.32 -18.66
C GLU A 152 -4.00 -14.26 -18.07
N PRO A 153 -3.36 -15.41 -17.79
CA PRO A 153 -1.99 -15.45 -17.30
C PRO A 153 -1.01 -15.23 -18.46
N SER A 154 -0.55 -13.98 -18.70
CA SER A 154 0.50 -13.76 -19.69
C SER A 154 1.52 -12.65 -19.36
N SER A 155 2.71 -13.13 -18.98
CA SER A 155 4.04 -12.71 -19.48
C SER A 155 4.43 -11.23 -19.50
N VAL A 156 4.28 -10.52 -18.38
CA VAL A 156 5.13 -9.35 -18.10
C VAL A 156 6.02 -9.68 -16.91
N VAL A 157 7.26 -10.06 -17.18
CA VAL A 157 8.27 -10.29 -16.15
C VAL A 157 8.84 -8.92 -15.78
N ASN A 158 8.12 -8.16 -14.95
CA ASN A 158 8.74 -7.03 -14.27
C ASN A 158 9.68 -7.59 -13.20
N GLU A 159 10.95 -7.17 -13.22
CA GLU A 159 11.92 -7.55 -12.20
C GLU A 159 11.38 -7.16 -10.82
N ALA A 160 11.53 -8.06 -9.84
CA ALA A 160 11.02 -7.82 -8.50
C ALA A 160 11.74 -6.62 -7.91
N VAL A 161 10.99 -5.67 -7.39
CA VAL A 161 11.56 -4.52 -6.68
C VAL A 161 11.89 -4.97 -5.25
N PRO A 162 13.17 -5.06 -4.86
CA PRO A 162 13.57 -5.60 -3.55
C PRO A 162 13.00 -4.79 -2.38
N ARG A 163 12.72 -3.50 -2.62
CA ARG A 163 12.28 -2.51 -1.64
C ARG A 163 11.09 -2.98 -0.80
N TYR A 164 10.12 -3.67 -1.40
CA TYR A 164 8.87 -4.07 -0.73
C TYR A 164 8.81 -5.55 -0.35
N GLU A 165 9.90 -6.32 -0.53
CA GLU A 165 9.90 -7.74 -0.17
C GLU A 165 9.69 -7.94 1.34
N SER A 166 10.27 -7.08 2.17
CA SER A 166 10.05 -7.13 3.61
C SER A 166 8.61 -6.81 3.97
N LEU A 167 8.03 -5.78 3.37
CA LEU A 167 6.63 -5.42 3.55
C LEU A 167 5.70 -6.59 3.21
N ILE A 168 5.87 -7.20 2.03
CA ILE A 168 5.02 -8.32 1.59
C ILE A 168 5.19 -9.54 2.49
N ARG A 169 6.42 -9.85 2.93
CA ARG A 169 6.67 -10.95 3.85
C ARG A 169 5.93 -10.76 5.17
N HIS A 170 6.02 -9.57 5.76
CA HIS A 170 5.34 -9.26 7.01
C HIS A 170 3.82 -9.23 6.85
N LEU A 171 3.30 -8.70 5.74
CA LEU A 171 1.87 -8.75 5.43
C LEU A 171 1.38 -10.19 5.27
N LYS A 172 2.12 -11.06 4.58
CA LYS A 172 1.80 -12.50 4.46
C LYS A 172 1.81 -13.20 5.82
N ALA A 173 2.71 -12.81 6.73
CA ALA A 173 2.78 -13.37 8.07
C ALA A 173 1.65 -12.86 8.98
N ALA A 174 1.33 -11.56 8.92
CA ALA A 174 0.24 -10.94 9.65
C ALA A 174 -1.12 -11.47 9.20
N PHE A 175 -1.21 -11.75 7.91
CA PHE A 175 -2.47 -12.01 7.24
C PHE A 175 -2.32 -13.27 6.37
N PRO A 176 -2.39 -14.46 6.99
CA PRO A 176 -2.09 -15.72 6.32
C PRO A 176 -3.15 -16.10 5.28
N THR A 177 -2.70 -16.44 4.08
CA THR A 177 -3.53 -16.92 2.97
C THR A 177 -3.63 -18.45 2.93
N GLN A 178 -4.84 -18.97 2.86
CA GLN A 178 -5.20 -20.31 2.39
C GLN A 178 -5.30 -20.31 0.86
N VAL A 179 -4.69 -21.28 0.19
CA VAL A 179 -4.88 -21.43 -1.25
C VAL A 179 -6.30 -21.94 -1.49
N ASP A 180 -7.04 -21.24 -2.34
CA ASP A 180 -8.33 -21.71 -2.84
C ASP A 180 -8.09 -22.87 -3.81
N ASP A 181 -8.52 -24.07 -3.43
CA ASP A 181 -8.29 -25.31 -4.17
C ASP A 181 -8.93 -25.32 -5.58
N GLU A 182 -9.91 -24.45 -5.86
CA GLU A 182 -10.62 -24.38 -7.14
C GLU A 182 -9.98 -23.38 -8.12
N THR A 183 -9.45 -22.27 -7.60
CA THR A 183 -8.92 -21.15 -8.41
C THR A 183 -7.40 -21.03 -8.38
N GLY A 184 -6.73 -21.72 -7.44
CA GLY A 184 -5.28 -21.61 -7.22
C GLY A 184 -4.85 -20.25 -6.64
N VAL A 185 -5.81 -19.42 -6.23
CA VAL A 185 -5.58 -18.08 -5.70
C VAL A 185 -5.37 -18.16 -4.19
N GLU A 186 -4.31 -17.52 -3.67
CA GLU A 186 -4.12 -17.29 -2.24
C GLU A 186 -5.30 -16.42 -1.71
N LYS A 187 -6.15 -16.97 -0.84
CA LYS A 187 -7.26 -16.30 -0.12
C LYS A 187 -7.02 -16.30 1.38
N MET A 188 -7.21 -15.20 2.09
CA MET A 188 -6.91 -15.13 3.52
C MET A 188 -7.85 -15.92 4.43
N SER A 189 -7.28 -16.51 5.50
CA SER A 189 -8.07 -17.21 6.52
C SER A 189 -8.95 -16.23 7.30
N GLU A 190 -10.15 -16.66 7.69
CA GLU A 190 -11.13 -15.85 8.44
C GLU A 190 -10.66 -15.43 9.85
N ASP A 191 -9.61 -16.06 10.38
CA ASP A 191 -9.05 -15.77 11.71
C ASP A 191 -7.97 -14.68 11.65
N TRP A 192 -8.38 -13.41 11.81
CA TRP A 192 -7.42 -12.29 11.91
C TRP A 192 -6.68 -12.28 13.26
N PRO A 193 -5.35 -12.28 13.29
CA PRO A 193 -4.61 -11.95 14.50
C PRO A 193 -4.72 -10.45 14.80
N ALA A 194 -4.70 -10.09 16.09
CA ALA A 194 -4.55 -8.70 16.50
C ALA A 194 -3.19 -8.16 16.03
N ILE A 195 -3.14 -6.95 15.43
CA ILE A 195 -1.92 -6.36 14.85
C ILE A 195 -0.77 -6.36 15.86
N ASP A 196 -1.02 -5.93 17.10
CA ASP A 196 0.01 -5.86 18.14
C ASP A 196 0.63 -7.23 18.44
N ALA A 197 -0.13 -8.32 18.32
CA ALA A 197 0.37 -9.68 18.46
C ALA A 197 1.10 -10.18 17.20
N ALA A 198 0.77 -9.64 16.01
CA ALA A 198 1.50 -9.93 14.78
C ALA A 198 2.86 -9.23 14.76
N THR A 199 2.96 -8.01 15.31
CA THR A 199 4.16 -7.17 15.20
C THR A 199 5.12 -7.25 16.39
N SER A 200 4.71 -7.81 17.54
CA SER A 200 5.51 -7.79 18.79
C SER A 200 6.88 -8.45 18.68
N ASP A 201 7.01 -9.45 17.81
CA ASP A 201 8.27 -10.17 17.62
C ASP A 201 9.19 -9.49 16.58
N TRP A 202 8.63 -8.62 15.72
CA TRP A 202 9.36 -7.96 14.63
C TRP A 202 10.19 -6.77 15.09
N GLU A 203 9.78 -6.11 16.17
CA GLU A 203 10.53 -4.99 16.78
C GLU A 203 11.88 -5.44 17.38
N THR A 204 12.07 -6.74 17.60
CA THR A 204 13.31 -7.29 18.19
C THR A 204 14.29 -7.87 17.17
N GLY A 205 13.90 -7.99 15.90
CA GLY A 205 14.62 -8.80 14.90
C GLY A 205 15.48 -8.05 13.87
N ASP A 206 15.18 -6.79 13.55
CA ASP A 206 15.86 -6.06 12.45
C ASP A 206 16.95 -5.09 12.94
N GLY A 207 17.53 -5.39 14.11
CA GLY A 207 18.52 -4.57 14.80
C GLY A 207 19.95 -5.12 14.82
N GLU A 208 20.43 -5.76 13.75
CA GLU A 208 21.87 -6.07 13.61
C GLU A 208 22.40 -5.67 12.23
N THR A 209 22.73 -4.39 12.07
CA THR A 209 23.69 -3.95 11.04
C THR A 209 25.09 -3.93 11.62
N ASN A 210 25.92 -4.86 11.12
CA ASN A 210 27.34 -4.72 10.82
C ASN A 210 28.18 -3.78 11.71
N GLY A 211 28.92 -4.39 12.63
CA GLY A 211 30.08 -3.80 13.28
C GLY A 211 31.35 -4.65 13.07
N GLU A 212 31.72 -4.94 11.83
CA GLU A 212 33.11 -5.28 11.51
C GLU A 212 33.81 -4.06 10.93
N GLY A 213 34.84 -3.54 11.63
CA GLY A 213 35.78 -2.63 11.01
C GLY A 213 36.63 -1.74 11.93
N VAL A 214 37.78 -2.27 12.35
CA VAL A 214 39.08 -1.58 12.44
C VAL A 214 39.34 -0.60 13.61
N ASN A 215 40.02 -1.09 14.64
CA ASN A 215 41.45 -0.84 14.91
C ASN A 215 41.98 -1.73 16.03
#